data_AF-A0A842VQM6-F1
#
_entry.id   AF-A0A842VQM6-F1
#
_cell.length_a   1.000
_cell.length_b   1.000
_cell.length_c   1.000
_cell.angle_alpha   90.00
_cell.angle_beta   90.00
_cell.angle_gamma   90.00
#
_symmetry.space_group_name_H-M   'P 1'
#
loop_
_entity.id
_entity.type
_entity.pdbx_description
1 polymer ?
#
loop_
_entity_poly.entity_id
_entity_poly.type
_entity_poly.pdbx_seq_one_letter_code
_entity_poly.pdbx_strand_id
1 'polypeptide(L)'
;MINSIYLLKTNGILLYSNNYTEVKYDNDILIAFFASIENFGREALQSAVRFIDLGREEKLILLPLPEDELILAAIVNNRDDNDLILTILENISQEFITLYAPDYNMEKVEKNEVEQIIQGAIQKRTSLPIFYRILISWLVLVPIAILVTYLNIILTLDYFQSSAYLEQTLYTQEEIFTNILPQAAVISSAEIIIVFALPNFISGYIVLGKKIGILNSLLYLSANLFFYFYYVDPIFFYIIVSFIPLVLIVSIGAEDIGYRIGKRRKIINNPEFDFSKLKQKFKR
;
A
#
# COMPACT_ATOMS: atom_id res chain seq x y z
N MET A 1 -12.28 -4.21 -8.29
CA MET A 1 -12.97 -5.20 -7.43
C MET A 1 -13.20 -6.45 -8.27
N ILE A 2 -13.32 -7.62 -7.64
CA ILE A 2 -13.54 -8.86 -8.39
C ILE A 2 -14.96 -8.86 -8.94
N ASN A 3 -15.10 -8.94 -10.26
CA ASN A 3 -16.38 -8.93 -10.96
C ASN A 3 -16.98 -10.34 -10.98
N SER A 4 -16.13 -11.35 -11.24
CA SER A 4 -16.51 -12.76 -11.30
C SER A 4 -15.37 -13.66 -10.85
N ILE A 5 -15.70 -14.79 -10.22
CA ILE A 5 -14.76 -15.86 -9.85
C ILE A 5 -15.28 -17.18 -10.41
N TYR A 6 -14.37 -17.97 -10.95
CA TYR A 6 -14.62 -19.33 -11.43
C TYR A 6 -13.57 -20.27 -10.85
N LEU A 7 -14.02 -21.45 -10.46
CA LEU A 7 -13.20 -22.53 -9.99
C LEU A 7 -13.58 -23.75 -10.81
N LEU A 8 -12.65 -24.25 -11.61
CA LEU A 8 -12.88 -25.33 -12.56
C LEU A 8 -11.74 -26.35 -12.49
N LYS A 9 -12.03 -27.57 -12.91
CA LYS A 9 -11.01 -28.57 -13.21
C LYS A 9 -10.34 -28.27 -14.55
N THR A 10 -9.11 -28.74 -14.75
CA THR A 10 -8.38 -28.62 -16.03
C THR A 10 -9.13 -29.25 -17.21
N ASN A 11 -10.00 -30.23 -16.96
CA ASN A 11 -10.87 -30.83 -17.97
C ASN A 11 -12.13 -30.01 -18.32
N GLY A 12 -12.29 -28.81 -17.75
CA GLY A 12 -13.41 -27.91 -18.03
C GLY A 12 -14.66 -28.13 -17.17
N ILE A 13 -14.63 -29.01 -16.17
CA ILE A 13 -15.75 -29.13 -15.23
C ILE A 13 -15.77 -27.93 -14.28
N LEU A 14 -16.87 -27.16 -14.30
CA LEU A 14 -17.08 -26.09 -13.35
C LEU A 14 -17.40 -26.66 -11.97
N LEU A 15 -16.61 -26.29 -10.96
CA LEU A 15 -16.86 -26.64 -9.56
C LEU A 15 -17.62 -25.53 -8.84
N TYR A 16 -17.28 -24.27 -9.15
CA TYR A 16 -17.93 -23.11 -8.57
C TYR A 16 -17.85 -21.91 -9.52
N SER A 17 -18.92 -21.12 -9.56
CA SER A 17 -18.86 -19.77 -10.14
C SER A 17 -19.69 -18.81 -9.31
N ASN A 18 -19.24 -17.56 -9.27
CA ASN A 18 -20.03 -16.48 -8.73
C ASN A 18 -19.76 -15.18 -9.48
N ASN A 19 -20.83 -14.44 -9.74
CA ASN A 19 -20.81 -13.18 -10.46
C ASN A 19 -21.31 -12.08 -9.51
N TYR A 20 -20.41 -11.17 -9.16
CA TYR A 20 -20.69 -10.03 -8.27
C TYR A 20 -21.22 -8.81 -9.04
N THR A 21 -21.13 -8.85 -10.37
CA THR A 21 -21.64 -7.83 -11.29
C THR A 21 -22.50 -8.48 -12.36
N GLU A 22 -23.28 -7.68 -13.10
CA GLU A 22 -24.12 -8.20 -14.18
C GLU A 22 -23.30 -9.02 -15.17
N VAL A 23 -23.80 -10.24 -15.43
CA VAL A 23 -23.14 -11.23 -16.28
C VAL A 23 -23.26 -10.78 -17.73
N LYS A 24 -22.13 -10.41 -18.33
CA LYS A 24 -22.07 -10.03 -19.75
C LYS A 24 -21.89 -11.22 -20.69
N TYR A 25 -21.39 -12.34 -20.19
CA TYR A 25 -20.98 -13.50 -21.00
C TYR A 25 -21.54 -14.79 -20.41
N ASP A 26 -21.91 -15.72 -21.28
CA ASP A 26 -22.33 -17.05 -20.86
C ASP A 26 -21.19 -17.78 -20.13
N ASN A 27 -21.50 -18.45 -19.03
CA ASN A 27 -20.54 -19.20 -18.24
C ASN A 27 -19.90 -20.33 -19.06
N ASP A 28 -20.65 -20.98 -19.95
CA ASP A 28 -20.13 -22.09 -20.76
C ASP A 28 -19.06 -21.61 -21.75
N ILE A 29 -19.25 -20.41 -22.32
CA ILE A 29 -18.27 -19.76 -23.19
C ILE A 29 -17.01 -19.43 -22.41
N LEU A 30 -17.16 -18.88 -21.20
CA LEU A 30 -16.02 -18.52 -20.35
C LEU A 30 -15.22 -19.74 -19.91
N ILE A 31 -15.89 -20.83 -19.52
CA ILE A 31 -15.24 -22.09 -19.14
C ILE A 31 -14.42 -22.64 -20.32
N ALA A 32 -15.02 -22.72 -21.51
CA ALA A 32 -14.34 -23.18 -22.71
C ALA A 32 -13.14 -22.30 -23.06
N PHE A 33 -13.28 -20.97 -22.92
CA PHE A 33 -12.21 -20.02 -23.12
C PHE A 33 -11.06 -20.22 -22.12
N PHE A 34 -11.34 -20.35 -20.83
CA PHE A 34 -10.31 -20.56 -19.79
C PHE A 34 -9.55 -21.86 -20.00
N ALA A 35 -10.25 -22.96 -20.28
CA ALA A 35 -9.63 -24.26 -20.57
C ALA A 35 -8.78 -24.20 -21.84
N SER A 36 -9.25 -23.51 -22.89
CA SER A 36 -8.49 -23.34 -24.13
C SER A 36 -7.19 -22.56 -23.92
N ILE A 37 -7.23 -21.50 -23.10
CA ILE A 37 -6.05 -20.69 -22.77
C ILE A 37 -5.04 -21.48 -21.96
N GLU A 38 -5.49 -22.25 -20.97
CA GLU A 38 -4.58 -23.07 -20.15
C GLU A 38 -3.87 -24.10 -21.00
N ASN A 39 -4.62 -24.84 -21.84
CA ASN A 39 -4.06 -25.82 -22.76
C ASN A 39 -3.11 -25.16 -23.76
N PHE A 40 -3.51 -24.03 -24.36
CA PHE A 40 -2.65 -23.27 -25.27
C PHE A 40 -1.37 -22.80 -24.59
N GLY A 41 -1.45 -22.22 -23.39
CA GLY A 41 -0.28 -21.77 -22.63
C GLY A 41 0.69 -22.93 -22.36
N ARG A 42 0.15 -24.07 -21.90
CA ARG A 42 0.92 -25.27 -21.63
C ARG A 42 1.63 -25.80 -22.88
N GLU A 43 0.93 -25.88 -24.01
CA GLU A 43 1.48 -26.47 -25.24
C GLU A 43 2.38 -25.50 -26.02
N ALA A 44 1.95 -24.26 -26.22
CA ALA A 44 2.64 -23.31 -27.09
C ALA A 44 3.75 -22.54 -26.37
N LEU A 45 3.57 -22.23 -25.08
CA LEU A 45 4.48 -21.36 -24.33
C LEU A 45 5.26 -22.09 -23.25
N GLN A 46 4.99 -23.39 -23.05
CA GLN A 46 5.51 -24.18 -21.92
C GLN A 46 5.33 -23.46 -20.57
N SER A 47 4.30 -22.60 -20.46
CA SER A 47 4.07 -21.75 -19.31
C SER A 47 2.61 -21.34 -19.20
N ALA A 48 2.17 -21.12 -17.96
CA ALA A 48 0.81 -20.67 -17.68
C ALA A 48 0.59 -19.21 -18.12
N VAL A 49 -0.42 -18.98 -18.95
CA VAL A 49 -0.93 -17.63 -19.21
C VAL A 49 -1.69 -17.15 -17.98
N ARG A 50 -1.10 -16.21 -17.23
CA ARG A 50 -1.69 -15.71 -15.97
C ARG A 50 -2.59 -14.50 -16.14
N PHE A 51 -2.38 -13.70 -17.19
CA PHE A 51 -3.06 -12.42 -17.36
C PHE A 51 -3.50 -12.24 -18.80
N ILE A 52 -4.76 -11.88 -18.99
CA ILE A 52 -5.32 -11.57 -20.30
C ILE A 52 -6.15 -10.31 -20.19
N ASP A 53 -5.88 -9.34 -21.06
CA ASP A 53 -6.73 -8.16 -21.22
C ASP A 53 -7.99 -8.57 -21.99
N LEU A 54 -9.16 -8.38 -21.37
CA LEU A 54 -10.46 -8.66 -22.00
C LEU A 54 -11.03 -7.41 -22.71
N GLY A 55 -10.33 -6.27 -22.63
CA GLY A 55 -10.80 -4.98 -23.09
C GLY A 55 -11.86 -4.37 -22.18
N ARG A 56 -12.37 -3.17 -22.54
CA ARG A 56 -13.49 -2.48 -21.85
C ARG A 56 -13.35 -2.37 -20.32
N GLU A 57 -12.15 -2.05 -19.86
CA GLU A 57 -11.79 -1.95 -18.44
C GLU A 57 -11.81 -3.25 -17.63
N GLU A 58 -11.80 -4.42 -18.29
CA GLU A 58 -11.79 -5.74 -17.66
C GLU A 58 -10.53 -6.53 -18.04
N LYS A 59 -10.05 -7.35 -17.11
CA LYS A 59 -8.98 -8.32 -17.34
C LYS A 59 -9.29 -9.62 -16.64
N LEU A 60 -8.75 -10.69 -17.20
CA LEU A 60 -8.79 -12.04 -16.66
C LEU A 60 -7.46 -12.35 -15.97
N ILE A 61 -7.56 -12.88 -14.77
CA ILE A 61 -6.44 -13.41 -14.00
C ILE A 61 -6.67 -14.91 -13.81
N LEU A 62 -5.72 -15.72 -14.28
CA LEU A 62 -5.76 -17.18 -14.19
C LEU A 62 -4.67 -17.67 -13.23
N LEU A 63 -5.07 -18.55 -12.33
CA LEU A 63 -4.21 -19.30 -11.42
C LEU A 63 -4.40 -20.80 -11.69
N PRO A 64 -3.58 -21.40 -12.58
CA PRO A 64 -3.56 -22.84 -12.75
C PRO A 64 -2.82 -23.52 -11.60
N LEU A 65 -3.38 -24.64 -11.14
CA LEU A 65 -2.89 -25.47 -10.04
C LEU A 65 -2.72 -26.89 -10.58
N PRO A 66 -1.57 -27.18 -11.23
CA PRO A 66 -1.39 -28.43 -11.97
C PRO A 66 -1.36 -29.67 -11.07
N GLU A 67 -0.90 -29.54 -9.81
CA GLU A 67 -0.83 -30.66 -8.85
C GLU A 67 -2.23 -31.14 -8.43
N ASP A 68 -3.21 -30.23 -8.40
CA ASP A 68 -4.59 -30.50 -8.01
C ASP A 68 -5.54 -30.63 -9.21
N GLU A 69 -5.02 -30.51 -10.44
CA GLU A 69 -5.83 -30.45 -11.67
C GLU A 69 -6.92 -29.37 -11.65
N LEU A 70 -6.64 -28.22 -11.00
CA LEU A 70 -7.57 -27.10 -10.85
C LEU A 70 -7.10 -25.85 -11.60
N ILE A 71 -8.06 -25.02 -11.96
CA ILE A 71 -7.86 -23.68 -12.51
C ILE A 71 -8.80 -22.74 -11.75
N LEU A 72 -8.22 -21.72 -11.13
CA LEU A 72 -8.98 -20.59 -10.59
C LEU A 72 -8.88 -19.43 -11.57
N ALA A 73 -10.00 -18.80 -11.84
CA ALA A 73 -10.08 -17.64 -12.72
C ALA A 73 -10.84 -16.50 -12.04
N ALA A 74 -10.35 -15.28 -12.16
CA ALA A 74 -11.06 -14.08 -11.77
C ALA A 74 -11.12 -13.07 -12.91
N ILE A 75 -12.32 -12.56 -13.18
CA ILE A 75 -12.51 -11.37 -14.00
C ILE A 75 -12.54 -10.18 -13.06
N VAL A 76 -11.66 -9.21 -13.31
CA VAL A 76 -11.48 -8.04 -12.45
C VAL A 76 -11.37 -6.78 -13.30
N ASN A 77 -11.46 -5.61 -12.67
CA ASN A 77 -11.26 -4.35 -13.38
C ASN A 77 -9.77 -4.18 -13.73
N ASN A 78 -9.45 -3.61 -14.88
CA ASN A 78 -8.07 -3.41 -15.31
C ASN A 78 -7.23 -2.55 -14.34
N ARG A 79 -7.88 -1.68 -13.55
CA ARG A 79 -7.27 -0.82 -12.52
C ARG A 79 -6.85 -1.55 -11.25
N ASP A 80 -7.37 -2.75 -11.01
CA ASP A 80 -7.00 -3.57 -9.85
C ASP A 80 -5.55 -4.03 -9.97
N ASP A 81 -4.90 -4.31 -8.84
CA ASP A 81 -3.52 -4.79 -8.87
C ASP A 81 -3.45 -6.29 -9.14
N ASN A 82 -2.62 -6.71 -10.10
CA ASN A 82 -2.51 -8.11 -10.53
C ASN A 82 -2.02 -9.01 -9.39
N ASP A 83 -0.98 -8.57 -8.67
CA ASP A 83 -0.34 -9.35 -7.63
C ASP A 83 -1.31 -9.53 -6.44
N LEU A 84 -2.06 -8.48 -6.09
CA LEU A 84 -3.09 -8.56 -5.06
C LEU A 84 -4.16 -9.61 -5.37
N ILE A 85 -4.67 -9.62 -6.61
CA ILE A 85 -5.70 -10.60 -7.02
C ILE A 85 -5.13 -12.01 -7.02
N LEU A 86 -3.90 -12.21 -7.53
CA LEU A 86 -3.26 -13.53 -7.47
C LEU A 86 -3.12 -14.04 -6.04
N THR A 87 -2.65 -13.21 -5.10
CA THR A 87 -2.57 -13.60 -3.68
C THR A 87 -3.94 -13.93 -3.08
N ILE A 88 -5.00 -13.25 -3.51
CA ILE A 88 -6.37 -13.59 -3.09
C ILE A 88 -6.78 -14.96 -3.64
N LEU A 89 -6.51 -15.22 -4.93
CA LEU A 89 -6.80 -16.51 -5.55
C LEU A 89 -5.99 -17.65 -4.93
N GLU A 90 -4.71 -17.44 -4.62
CA GLU A 90 -3.85 -18.42 -3.93
C GLU A 90 -4.44 -18.81 -2.56
N ASN A 91 -4.85 -17.81 -1.78
CA ASN A 91 -5.49 -18.04 -0.48
C ASN A 91 -6.81 -18.81 -0.63
N ILE A 92 -7.64 -18.45 -1.63
CA ILE A 92 -8.90 -19.16 -1.92
C ILE A 92 -8.60 -20.62 -2.29
N SER A 93 -7.62 -20.85 -3.18
CA SER A 93 -7.28 -22.21 -3.58
C SER A 93 -6.77 -23.06 -2.43
N GLN A 94 -5.93 -22.52 -1.55
CA GLN A 94 -5.40 -23.27 -0.42
C GLN A 94 -6.50 -23.69 0.55
N GLU A 95 -7.39 -22.76 0.90
CA GLU A 95 -8.54 -23.07 1.77
C GLU A 95 -9.52 -24.05 1.08
N PHE A 96 -9.74 -23.90 -0.23
CA PHE A 96 -10.59 -24.83 -1.02
C PHE A 96 -10.01 -26.25 -1.08
N ILE A 97 -8.73 -26.40 -1.43
CA ILE A 97 -8.03 -27.69 -1.50
C ILE A 97 -8.06 -28.36 -0.13
N THR A 98 -7.83 -27.62 0.95
CA THR A 98 -7.85 -28.16 2.32
C THR A 98 -9.21 -28.79 2.67
N LEU A 99 -10.31 -28.27 2.15
CA LEU A 99 -11.66 -28.74 2.45
C LEU A 99 -12.14 -29.87 1.53
N TYR A 100 -11.80 -29.81 0.24
CA TYR A 100 -12.39 -30.71 -0.76
C TYR A 100 -11.41 -31.73 -1.36
N ALA A 101 -10.11 -31.64 -1.07
CA ALA A 101 -9.15 -32.65 -1.49
C ALA A 101 -9.38 -34.00 -0.77
N PRO A 102 -9.02 -35.13 -1.40
CA PRO A 102 -8.48 -35.25 -2.76
C PRO A 102 -9.56 -35.33 -3.86
N ASP A 103 -10.82 -35.54 -3.49
CA ASP A 103 -11.92 -35.78 -4.44
C ASP A 103 -12.78 -34.54 -4.66
N TYR A 104 -12.38 -33.73 -5.64
CA TYR A 104 -13.14 -32.56 -6.09
C TYR A 104 -14.41 -33.00 -6.86
N ASN A 105 -15.52 -33.25 -6.18
CA ASN A 105 -16.82 -33.58 -6.78
C ASN A 105 -17.80 -32.40 -6.67
N MET A 106 -18.38 -31.97 -7.79
CA MET A 106 -19.36 -30.88 -7.86
C MET A 106 -20.53 -31.06 -6.89
N GLU A 107 -21.01 -32.29 -6.69
CA GLU A 107 -22.12 -32.59 -5.77
C GLU A 107 -21.78 -32.35 -4.30
N LYS A 108 -20.48 -32.39 -3.95
CA LYS A 108 -19.98 -32.18 -2.59
C LYS A 108 -19.57 -30.73 -2.33
N VAL A 109 -19.45 -29.90 -3.37
CA VAL A 109 -19.03 -28.51 -3.24
C VAL A 109 -20.22 -27.67 -2.80
N GLU A 110 -20.23 -27.29 -1.52
CA GLU A 110 -21.27 -26.44 -0.97
C GLU A 110 -21.00 -24.97 -1.31
N LYS A 111 -21.93 -24.34 -2.06
CA LYS A 111 -21.79 -22.95 -2.50
C LYS A 111 -21.52 -21.98 -1.34
N ASN A 112 -22.20 -22.18 -0.20
CA ASN A 112 -22.08 -21.31 0.96
C ASN A 112 -20.69 -21.39 1.61
N GLU A 113 -20.08 -22.56 1.65
CA GLU A 113 -18.73 -22.75 2.20
C GLU A 113 -17.70 -22.06 1.31
N VAL A 114 -17.79 -22.25 -0.01
CA VAL A 114 -16.90 -21.58 -0.96
C VAL A 114 -17.07 -20.06 -0.91
N GLU A 115 -18.31 -19.56 -0.76
CA GLU A 115 -18.55 -18.13 -0.52
C GLU A 115 -17.87 -17.62 0.76
N GLN A 116 -17.89 -18.40 1.85
CA GLN A 116 -17.20 -18.03 3.08
C GLN A 116 -15.68 -17.98 2.91
N ILE A 117 -15.08 -18.93 2.17
CA ILE A 117 -13.65 -18.93 1.83
C ILE A 117 -13.31 -17.65 1.05
N ILE A 118 -14.08 -17.34 0.01
CA ILE A 118 -13.86 -16.15 -0.82
C ILE A 118 -13.99 -14.87 0.01
N GLN A 119 -15.05 -14.75 0.81
CA GLN A 119 -15.26 -13.59 1.68
C GLN A 119 -14.14 -13.47 2.71
N GLY A 120 -13.70 -14.58 3.31
CA GLY A 120 -12.57 -14.61 4.25
C GLY A 120 -11.27 -14.12 3.60
N ALA A 121 -10.95 -14.60 2.39
CA ALA A 121 -9.78 -14.18 1.64
C ALA A 121 -9.80 -12.68 1.28
N ILE A 122 -10.95 -12.18 0.83
CA ILE A 122 -11.16 -10.77 0.49
C ILE A 122 -11.11 -9.89 1.74
N GLN A 123 -11.78 -10.28 2.83
CA GLN A 123 -11.89 -9.50 4.06
C GLN A 123 -10.52 -9.33 4.72
N LYS A 124 -9.69 -10.37 4.77
CA LYS A 124 -8.30 -10.31 5.26
C LYS A 124 -7.44 -9.29 4.51
N ARG A 125 -7.77 -9.00 3.24
CA ARG A 125 -7.05 -8.05 2.37
C ARG A 125 -7.75 -6.70 2.25
N THR A 126 -8.94 -6.54 2.82
CA THR A 126 -9.69 -5.28 2.72
C THR A 126 -9.15 -4.27 3.73
N SER A 127 -8.84 -3.06 3.26
CA SER A 127 -8.38 -2.00 4.13
C SER A 127 -9.51 -1.50 5.04
N LEU A 128 -9.17 -1.10 6.26
CA LEU A 128 -10.08 -0.38 7.15
C LEU A 128 -10.64 0.91 6.50
N PRO A 129 -11.78 1.43 6.98
CA PRO A 129 -12.30 2.72 6.54
C PRO A 129 -11.28 3.84 6.73
N ILE A 130 -11.32 4.84 5.86
CA ILE A 130 -10.30 5.89 5.78
C ILE A 130 -10.08 6.68 7.07
N PHE A 131 -11.14 6.94 7.83
CA PHE A 131 -11.05 7.60 9.14
C PHE A 131 -10.14 6.84 10.12
N TYR A 132 -10.33 5.52 10.23
CA TYR A 132 -9.50 4.69 11.09
C TYR A 132 -8.07 4.57 10.59
N ARG A 133 -7.86 4.54 9.27
CA ARG A 133 -6.51 4.53 8.69
C ARG A 133 -5.74 5.81 9.02
N ILE A 134 -6.38 6.97 8.94
CA ILE A 134 -5.77 8.26 9.35
C ILE A 134 -5.48 8.23 10.85
N LEU A 135 -6.42 7.79 11.68
CA LEU A 135 -6.22 7.73 13.13
C LEU A 135 -5.05 6.81 13.52
N ILE A 136 -4.95 5.64 12.90
CA ILE A 136 -3.82 4.71 13.10
C ILE A 136 -2.51 5.34 12.61
N SER A 137 -2.53 6.01 11.46
CA SER A 137 -1.38 6.74 10.96
C SER A 137 -0.89 7.75 12.00
N TRP A 138 -1.74 8.62 12.52
CA TRP A 138 -1.34 9.58 13.56
C TRP A 138 -0.89 8.93 14.87
N LEU A 139 -1.52 7.83 15.28
CA LEU A 139 -1.10 7.07 16.47
C LEU A 139 0.34 6.55 16.33
N VAL A 140 0.78 6.22 15.12
CA VAL A 140 2.16 5.80 14.83
C VAL A 140 3.08 7.02 14.62
N LEU A 141 2.62 8.05 13.90
CA LEU A 141 3.43 9.20 13.52
C LEU A 141 3.77 10.12 14.70
N VAL A 142 2.85 10.33 15.65
CA VAL A 142 3.07 11.24 16.79
C VAL A 142 4.20 10.76 17.70
N PRO A 143 4.24 9.49 18.17
CA PRO A 143 5.37 8.99 18.94
C PRO A 143 6.69 9.08 18.19
N ILE A 144 6.69 8.80 16.87
CA ILE A 144 7.90 8.93 16.04
C ILE A 144 8.35 10.39 15.99
N ALA A 145 7.43 11.34 15.75
CA ALA A 145 7.76 12.76 15.73
C ALA A 145 8.37 13.23 17.06
N ILE A 146 7.75 12.86 18.19
CA ILE A 146 8.25 13.21 19.54
C ILE A 146 9.63 12.60 19.77
N LEU A 147 9.79 11.30 19.50
CA LEU A 147 11.05 10.59 19.70
C LEU A 147 12.17 11.20 18.87
N VAL A 148 11.93 11.47 17.58
CA VAL A 148 12.99 11.98 16.71
C VAL A 148 13.29 13.45 17.00
N THR A 149 12.29 14.27 17.34
CA THR A 149 12.52 15.64 17.80
C THR A 149 13.39 15.64 19.07
N TYR A 150 13.07 14.77 20.02
CA TYR A 150 13.85 14.61 21.25
C TYR A 150 15.28 14.15 20.98
N LEU A 151 15.47 13.14 20.12
CA LEU A 151 16.79 12.68 19.71
C LEU A 151 17.59 13.77 18.99
N ASN A 152 16.95 14.57 18.13
CA ASN A 152 17.61 15.68 17.46
C ASN A 152 18.11 16.73 18.47
N ILE A 153 17.27 17.11 19.44
CA ILE A 153 17.66 18.04 20.51
C ILE A 153 18.86 17.49 21.29
N ILE A 154 18.83 16.21 21.70
CA ILE A 154 19.95 15.59 22.44
C ILE A 154 21.21 15.53 21.59
N LEU A 155 21.13 15.04 20.36
CA LEU A 155 22.30 14.88 19.50
C LEU A 155 22.92 16.24 19.15
N THR A 156 22.10 17.26 18.98
CA THR A 156 22.57 18.64 18.80
C THR A 156 23.28 19.12 20.07
N LEU A 157 22.64 19.01 21.24
CA LEU A 157 23.25 19.43 22.50
C LEU A 157 24.55 18.66 22.79
N ASP A 158 24.55 17.35 22.63
CA ASP A 158 25.71 16.49 22.85
C ASP A 158 26.81 16.79 21.84
N TYR A 159 26.49 16.95 20.56
CA TYR A 159 27.49 17.34 19.56
C TYR A 159 28.13 18.68 19.91
N PHE A 160 27.35 19.71 20.23
CA PHE A 160 27.89 21.03 20.60
C PHE A 160 28.59 21.06 21.97
N GLN A 161 28.23 20.14 22.88
CA GLN A 161 28.88 20.01 24.19
C GLN A 161 30.15 19.14 24.16
N SER A 162 30.18 18.09 23.34
CA SER A 162 31.27 17.10 23.27
C SER A 162 32.35 17.45 22.26
N SER A 163 31.99 18.13 21.16
CA SER A 163 32.98 18.75 20.30
C SER A 163 33.47 20.02 21.01
N ALA A 164 34.79 20.20 21.12
CA ALA A 164 35.48 21.16 21.99
C ALA A 164 35.23 22.67 21.70
N TYR A 165 34.06 23.03 21.18
CA TYR A 165 33.72 24.35 20.66
C TYR A 165 33.00 25.26 21.66
N LEU A 166 32.59 24.77 22.84
CA LEU A 166 32.02 25.64 23.89
C LEU A 166 33.06 26.52 24.59
N GLU A 167 34.35 26.25 24.46
CA GLU A 167 35.39 27.17 24.95
C GLU A 167 35.68 28.31 23.97
N GLN A 168 35.27 28.19 22.71
CA GLN A 168 35.42 29.23 21.70
C GLN A 168 34.14 30.06 21.59
N THR A 169 34.22 31.33 21.97
CA THR A 169 33.07 32.26 21.94
C THR A 169 32.66 32.68 20.53
N LEU A 170 33.53 32.49 19.53
CA LEU A 170 33.30 32.86 18.13
C LEU A 170 34.00 31.87 17.20
N TYR A 171 33.30 31.44 16.15
CA TYR A 171 33.84 30.60 15.08
C TYR A 171 34.43 31.47 13.97
N THR A 172 35.56 31.05 13.40
CA THR A 172 36.06 31.67 12.17
C THR A 172 35.22 31.25 10.97
N GLN A 173 35.20 32.08 9.92
CA GLN A 173 34.51 31.76 8.67
C GLN A 173 35.01 30.43 8.08
N GLU A 174 36.32 30.17 8.13
CA GLU A 174 36.93 28.94 7.63
C GLU A 174 36.42 27.69 8.38
N GLU A 175 36.35 27.73 9.71
CA GLU A 175 35.83 26.62 10.53
C GLU A 175 34.33 26.36 10.26
N ILE A 176 33.55 27.41 10.04
CA ILE A 176 32.13 27.28 9.69
C ILE A 176 31.98 26.52 8.37
N PHE A 177 32.76 26.85 7.34
CA PHE A 177 32.65 26.24 6.01
C PHE A 177 33.28 24.85 5.92
N THR A 178 34.38 24.60 6.65
CA THR A 178 35.13 23.34 6.53
C THR A 178 34.66 22.27 7.51
N ASN A 179 34.21 22.65 8.71
CA ASN A 179 33.90 21.71 9.78
C ASN A 179 32.42 21.68 10.13
N ILE A 180 31.79 22.84 10.33
CA ILE A 180 30.41 22.90 10.87
C ILE A 180 29.38 22.62 9.79
N LEU A 181 29.45 23.32 8.65
CA LEU A 181 28.46 23.20 7.58
C LEU A 181 28.37 21.79 6.98
N PRO A 182 29.48 21.08 6.68
CA PRO A 182 29.40 19.72 6.15
C PRO A 182 28.76 18.74 7.14
N GLN A 183 29.11 18.85 8.43
CA GLN A 183 28.56 17.97 9.47
C GLN A 183 27.08 18.26 9.71
N ALA A 184 26.70 19.53 9.78
CA ALA A 184 25.31 19.94 9.86
C ALA A 184 24.51 19.44 8.64
N ALA A 185 25.07 19.52 7.43
CA ALA A 185 24.42 19.02 6.23
C ALA A 185 24.19 17.49 6.27
N VAL A 186 25.16 16.72 6.79
CA VAL A 186 25.02 15.26 6.95
C VAL A 186 23.93 14.93 7.97
N ILE A 187 23.94 15.58 9.13
CA ILE A 187 22.94 15.40 10.18
C ILE A 187 21.54 15.77 9.66
N SER A 188 21.41 16.92 9.01
CA SER A 188 20.13 17.36 8.41
C SER A 188 19.67 16.40 7.31
N SER A 189 20.57 15.81 6.51
CA SER A 189 20.19 14.82 5.50
C SER A 189 19.63 13.55 6.12
N ALA A 190 20.27 13.04 7.19
CA ALA A 190 19.78 11.89 7.94
C ALA A 190 18.41 12.19 8.58
N GLU A 191 18.25 13.38 9.13
CA GLU A 191 17.01 13.88 9.70
C GLU A 191 15.88 13.93 8.65
N ILE A 192 16.15 14.45 7.45
CA ILE A 192 15.18 14.47 6.35
C ILE A 192 14.66 13.05 6.05
N ILE A 193 15.54 12.05 6.07
CA ILE A 193 15.14 10.66 5.83
C ILE A 193 14.33 10.09 7.00
N ILE A 194 14.80 10.26 8.22
CA ILE A 194 14.22 9.60 9.40
C ILE A 194 12.94 10.30 9.88
N VAL A 195 12.92 11.64 9.91
CA VAL A 195 11.77 12.44 10.36
C VAL A 195 10.74 12.59 9.26
N PHE A 196 11.16 12.81 8.02
CA PHE A 196 10.22 13.18 6.97
C PHE A 196 9.99 12.03 5.99
N ALA A 197 11.00 11.36 5.45
CA ALA A 197 10.76 10.29 4.48
C ALA A 197 10.06 9.08 5.10
N LEU A 198 10.63 8.49 6.16
CA LEU A 198 10.13 7.25 6.73
C LEU A 198 8.69 7.38 7.29
N PRO A 199 8.33 8.43 8.03
CA PRO A 199 6.98 8.56 8.58
C PRO A 199 5.96 8.83 7.47
N ASN A 200 6.29 9.65 6.47
CA ASN A 200 5.41 9.84 5.31
C ASN A 200 5.27 8.58 4.45
N PHE A 201 6.33 7.76 4.34
CA PHE A 201 6.22 6.43 3.74
C PHE A 201 5.21 5.54 4.50
N ILE A 202 5.31 5.49 5.83
CA ILE A 202 4.38 4.73 6.68
C ILE A 202 2.95 5.28 6.54
N SER A 203 2.79 6.61 6.53
CA SER A 203 1.52 7.30 6.28
C SER A 203 0.90 6.85 4.96
N GLY A 204 1.64 6.93 3.85
CA GLY A 204 1.17 6.50 2.54
C GLY A 204 0.76 5.03 2.50
N TYR A 205 1.51 4.17 3.18
CA TYR A 205 1.22 2.74 3.30
C TYR A 205 -0.06 2.45 4.10
N ILE A 206 -0.37 3.25 5.12
CA ILE A 206 -1.54 3.06 5.99
C ILE A 206 -2.78 3.74 5.42
N VAL A 207 -2.68 5.00 4.99
CA VAL A 207 -3.83 5.85 4.60
C VAL A 207 -4.47 5.36 3.30
N LEU A 208 -3.66 4.88 2.34
CA LEU A 208 -4.12 4.27 1.09
C LEU A 208 -5.15 5.13 0.31
N GLY A 209 -4.97 6.44 0.29
CA GLY A 209 -5.79 7.35 -0.50
C GLY A 209 -4.95 8.52 -0.95
N LYS A 210 -4.70 8.65 -2.26
CA LYS A 210 -3.67 9.57 -2.79
C LYS A 210 -3.85 11.03 -2.33
N LYS A 211 -5.04 11.60 -2.49
CA LYS A 211 -5.33 13.00 -2.12
C LYS A 211 -5.23 13.24 -0.61
N ILE A 212 -5.75 12.29 0.17
CA ILE A 212 -5.83 12.39 1.63
C ILE A 212 -4.48 12.10 2.27
N GLY A 213 -3.70 11.19 1.70
CA GLY A 213 -2.33 10.92 2.08
C GLY A 213 -1.43 12.14 1.88
N ILE A 214 -1.52 12.82 0.72
CA ILE A 214 -0.81 14.08 0.50
C ILE A 214 -1.21 15.13 1.56
N LEU A 215 -2.51 15.27 1.86
CA LEU A 215 -2.96 16.18 2.91
C LEU A 215 -2.41 15.79 4.29
N ASN A 216 -2.40 14.49 4.61
CA ASN A 216 -1.88 13.95 5.85
C ASN A 216 -0.38 14.25 6.00
N SER A 217 0.37 14.07 4.91
CA SER A 217 1.79 14.38 4.81
C SER A 217 2.07 15.86 5.05
N LEU A 218 1.28 16.75 4.44
CA LEU A 218 1.39 18.19 4.65
C LEU A 218 1.06 18.61 6.09
N LEU A 219 0.05 17.99 6.71
CA LEU A 219 -0.29 18.23 8.12
C LEU A 219 0.82 17.77 9.05
N TYR A 220 1.38 16.58 8.82
CA TYR A 220 2.52 16.06 9.58
C TYR A 220 3.75 16.96 9.44
N LEU A 221 4.08 17.39 8.22
CA LEU A 221 5.16 18.34 7.95
C LEU A 221 4.94 19.67 8.67
N SER A 222 3.72 20.22 8.61
CA SER A 222 3.39 21.49 9.29
C SER A 222 3.51 21.38 10.80
N ALA A 223 3.05 20.26 11.38
CA ALA A 223 3.17 20.01 12.82
C ALA A 223 4.63 19.89 13.24
N ASN A 224 5.46 19.13 12.50
CA ASN A 224 6.89 19.01 12.82
C ASN A 224 7.60 20.34 12.69
N LEU A 225 7.39 21.09 11.59
CA LEU A 225 7.97 22.43 11.45
C LEU A 225 7.59 23.32 12.64
N PHE A 226 6.32 23.31 13.05
CA PHE A 226 5.88 24.04 14.25
C PHE A 226 6.68 23.63 15.49
N PHE A 227 6.89 22.34 15.76
CA PHE A 227 7.74 21.91 16.87
C PHE A 227 9.19 22.39 16.73
N TYR A 228 9.77 22.30 15.53
CA TYR A 228 11.12 22.81 15.28
C TYR A 228 11.25 24.31 15.56
N PHE A 229 10.26 25.12 15.15
CA PHE A 229 10.23 26.56 15.41
C PHE A 229 10.27 26.91 16.91
N TYR A 230 9.71 26.07 17.78
CA TYR A 230 9.63 26.37 19.22
C TYR A 230 10.82 25.83 20.03
N TYR A 231 11.44 24.73 19.60
CA TYR A 231 12.39 23.99 20.43
C TYR A 231 13.84 24.03 19.92
N VAL A 232 14.07 24.39 18.66
CA VAL A 232 15.41 24.34 18.07
C VAL A 232 16.08 25.71 18.12
N ASP A 233 17.38 25.71 18.41
CA ASP A 233 18.20 26.92 18.43
C ASP A 233 18.15 27.65 17.07
N PRO A 234 18.05 29.00 17.06
CA PRO A 234 18.00 29.80 15.83
C PRO A 234 19.06 29.48 14.77
N ILE A 235 20.24 28.98 15.14
CA ILE A 235 21.29 28.62 14.16
C ILE A 235 20.85 27.42 13.29
N PHE A 236 20.21 26.42 13.88
CA PHE A 236 19.70 25.24 13.17
C PHE A 236 18.41 25.52 12.42
N PHE A 237 17.66 26.53 12.88
CA PHE A 237 16.45 26.97 12.21
C PHE A 237 16.73 27.38 10.75
N TYR A 238 17.80 28.13 10.48
CA TYR A 238 18.17 28.52 9.11
C TYR A 238 18.48 27.32 8.21
N ILE A 239 19.12 26.30 8.78
CA ILE A 239 19.45 25.06 8.06
C ILE A 239 18.15 24.34 7.70
N ILE A 240 17.25 24.13 8.67
CA ILE A 240 15.94 23.50 8.43
C ILE A 240 15.14 24.26 7.37
N VAL A 241 15.08 25.59 7.45
CA VAL A 241 14.38 26.42 6.45
C VAL A 241 14.97 26.25 5.05
N SER A 242 16.30 26.22 4.93
CA SER A 242 16.98 26.04 3.64
C SER A 242 16.65 24.69 2.98
N PHE A 243 16.32 23.67 3.80
CA PHE A 243 15.95 22.33 3.34
C PHE A 243 14.44 22.13 3.16
N ILE A 244 13.57 23.11 3.44
CA ILE A 244 12.11 22.96 3.28
C ILE A 244 11.70 22.44 1.89
N PRO A 245 12.24 22.94 0.76
CA PRO A 245 11.89 22.42 -0.55
C PRO A 245 12.22 20.93 -0.68
N LEU A 246 13.38 20.51 -0.18
CA LEU A 246 13.80 19.11 -0.20
C LEU A 246 12.93 18.25 0.72
N VAL A 247 12.64 18.72 1.93
CA VAL A 247 11.74 18.08 2.89
C VAL A 247 10.37 17.83 2.27
N LEU A 248 9.83 18.80 1.53
CA LEU A 248 8.53 18.68 0.86
C LEU A 248 8.57 17.63 -0.25
N ILE A 249 9.60 17.66 -1.11
CA ILE A 249 9.78 16.67 -2.18
C ILE A 249 9.91 15.25 -1.60
N VAL A 250 10.75 15.10 -0.57
CA VAL A 250 11.01 13.81 0.08
C VAL A 250 9.75 13.29 0.78
N SER A 251 9.02 14.15 1.49
CA SER A 251 7.79 13.77 2.20
C SER A 251 6.72 13.26 1.22
N ILE A 252 6.44 14.03 0.17
CA ILE A 252 5.43 13.66 -0.83
C ILE A 252 5.88 12.43 -1.63
N GLY A 253 7.17 12.37 -2.00
CA GLY A 253 7.74 11.23 -2.71
C GLY A 253 7.64 9.94 -1.90
N ALA A 254 8.00 9.99 -0.62
CA ALA A 254 7.90 8.84 0.28
C ALA A 254 6.45 8.40 0.50
N GLU A 255 5.52 9.35 0.66
CA GLU A 255 4.07 9.09 0.73
C GLU A 255 3.56 8.36 -0.54
N ASP A 256 3.97 8.79 -1.74
CA ASP A 256 3.57 8.13 -3.00
C ASP A 256 4.16 6.72 -3.11
N ILE A 257 5.42 6.51 -2.70
CA ILE A 257 6.03 5.17 -2.68
C ILE A 257 5.29 4.26 -1.70
N GLY A 258 5.03 4.74 -0.48
CA GLY A 258 4.26 4.01 0.52
C GLY A 258 2.85 3.63 0.02
N TYR A 259 2.17 4.59 -0.61
CA TYR A 259 0.86 4.37 -1.24
C TYR A 259 0.91 3.28 -2.32
N ARG A 260 1.90 3.30 -3.22
CA ARG A 260 2.04 2.29 -4.28
C ARG A 260 2.25 0.89 -3.70
N ILE A 261 3.13 0.75 -2.71
CA ILE A 261 3.39 -0.54 -2.06
C ILE A 261 2.14 -1.02 -1.32
N GLY A 262 1.47 -0.12 -0.61
CA GLY A 262 0.26 -0.45 0.14
C GLY A 262 -0.90 -0.86 -0.77
N LYS A 263 -1.07 -0.22 -1.93
CA LYS A 263 -2.09 -0.55 -2.94
C LYS A 263 -1.94 -1.98 -3.48
N ARG A 264 -0.70 -2.49 -3.60
CA ARG A 264 -0.43 -3.88 -4.01
C ARG A 264 -0.83 -4.91 -2.96
N ARG A 265 -1.05 -4.50 -1.70
CA ARG A 265 -1.28 -5.42 -0.58
C ARG A 265 -2.70 -5.41 -0.03
N LYS A 266 -3.47 -4.34 -0.29
CA LYS A 266 -4.81 -4.16 0.27
C LYS A 266 -5.81 -3.65 -0.76
N ILE A 267 -7.03 -4.18 -0.70
CA ILE A 267 -8.19 -3.64 -1.41
C ILE A 267 -8.63 -2.37 -0.69
N ILE A 268 -8.70 -1.25 -1.43
CA ILE A 268 -9.03 0.06 -0.88
C ILE A 268 -10.55 0.20 -0.80
N ASN A 269 -11.07 0.21 0.43
CA ASN A 269 -12.49 0.45 0.68
C ASN A 269 -12.77 1.96 0.74
N ASN A 270 -13.66 2.49 -0.12
CA ASN A 270 -13.91 3.92 -0.34
C ASN A 270 -12.64 4.74 -0.68
N PRO A 271 -12.21 4.78 -1.96
CA PRO A 271 -10.99 5.47 -2.37
C PRO A 271 -11.08 7.01 -2.26
N GLU A 272 -12.29 7.57 -2.30
CA GLU A 272 -12.50 9.02 -2.25
C GLU A 272 -13.47 9.39 -1.13
N PHE A 273 -12.99 10.16 -0.16
CA PHE A 273 -13.84 10.83 0.80
C PHE A 273 -14.63 11.91 0.06
N ASP A 274 -15.90 11.63 -0.23
CA ASP A 274 -16.76 12.57 -0.92
C ASP A 274 -17.09 13.75 0.01
N PHE A 275 -16.32 14.82 -0.11
CA PHE A 275 -16.52 16.07 0.64
C PHE A 275 -17.92 16.68 0.43
N SER A 276 -18.64 16.30 -0.63
CA SER A 276 -20.01 16.76 -0.85
C SER A 276 -20.99 16.24 0.22
N LYS A 277 -20.73 15.04 0.77
CA LYS A 277 -21.55 14.46 1.86
C LYS A 277 -21.35 15.18 3.19
N LEU A 278 -20.16 15.71 3.47
CA LEU A 278 -19.95 16.56 4.66
C LEU A 278 -20.68 17.90 4.51
N LYS A 279 -20.68 18.51 3.33
CA LYS A 279 -21.41 19.77 3.08
C LYS A 279 -22.91 19.65 3.31
N GLN A 280 -23.53 18.49 3.07
CA GLN A 280 -24.94 18.26 3.38
C GLN A 280 -25.19 18.10 4.89
N LYS A 281 -24.24 17.51 5.63
CA LYS A 281 -24.40 17.25 7.07
C LYS A 281 -24.21 18.50 7.93
N PHE A 282 -23.46 19.50 7.46
CA PHE A 282 -23.28 20.80 8.13
C PHE A 282 -24.22 21.91 7.63
N LYS A 283 -25.14 21.59 6.70
CA LYS A 283 -26.22 22.50 6.26
C LYS A 283 -27.56 22.23 6.93
N ARG A 284 -27.59 21.33 7.93
CA ARG A 284 -28.71 21.13 8.86
C ARG A 284 -28.27 21.57 10.24
#